data_AF-A0A178ML92-F1
#
_entry.id   AF-A0A178ML92-F1
#
_cell.length_a   1.000
_cell.length_b   1.000
_cell.length_c   1.000
_cell.angle_alpha   90.00
_cell.angle_beta   90.00
_cell.angle_gamma   90.00
#
_symmetry.space_group_name_H-M   'P 1'
#
loop_
_entity.id
_entity.type
_entity.pdbx_description
1 polymer ?
#
loop_
_entity_poly.entity_id
_entity_poly.type
_entity_poly.pdbx_seq_one_letter_code
_entity_poly.pdbx_strand_id
1 'polypeptide(L)'
;MDIAETSQEPQICSLSGRFTFKDNDAFLQAIRDFVARPAKHLVLDLSQLEFIDSFALGLFLVATEMAEAADKMVTVRNPQGPVRRLFRLSRLEQVLHIEDSIESAPMPTAAPPQNLRQDLQISGLIELEPGVMSVELSGRFTFADHAAFQHLMDCVKPEAIRDLHVGLSGLDFMDSAGLSMLLVIRDELEARNGKLVLVSPRGKVMQLLRLSSVDTVVSIIDAPKTA
;
A
#
# COMPACT_ATOMS: atom_id res chain seq x y z
N MET A 1 13.79 10.54 -6.16
CA MET A 1 13.46 11.25 -4.90
C MET A 1 14.35 12.48 -4.79
N ASP A 2 13.82 13.63 -4.37
CA ASP A 2 14.64 14.80 -4.05
C ASP A 2 14.89 14.88 -2.53
N ILE A 3 16.15 15.14 -2.16
CA ILE A 3 16.62 15.27 -0.77
C ILE A 3 17.10 16.70 -0.56
N ALA A 4 16.47 17.42 0.37
CA ALA A 4 16.89 18.76 0.76
C ALA A 4 17.39 18.78 2.21
N GLU A 5 18.60 19.30 2.44
CA GLU A 5 19.23 19.38 3.77
C GLU A 5 19.22 20.81 4.33
N THR A 6 18.94 20.94 5.62
CA THR A 6 19.14 22.19 6.40
C THR A 6 20.24 22.01 7.44
N SER A 7 21.13 22.99 7.58
CA SER A 7 22.34 22.94 8.42
C SER A 7 22.15 23.33 9.90
N GLN A 8 20.92 23.36 10.43
CA GLN A 8 20.69 23.60 11.86
C GLN A 8 20.48 22.27 12.59
N GLU A 9 20.77 22.22 13.90
CA GLU A 9 20.58 21.02 14.73
C GLU A 9 19.17 21.03 15.34
N PRO A 10 18.33 19.98 15.14
CA PRO A 10 18.65 18.72 14.46
C PRO A 10 18.73 18.87 12.93
N GLN A 11 19.64 18.12 12.29
CA GLN A 11 19.79 18.15 10.83
C GLN A 11 18.48 17.66 10.20
N ILE A 12 17.84 18.50 9.39
CA ILE A 12 16.57 18.16 8.73
C ILE A 12 16.85 17.79 7.28
N CYS A 13 16.36 16.62 6.89
CA CYS A 13 16.40 16.06 5.56
C CYS A 13 14.96 15.87 5.09
N SER A 14 14.53 16.66 4.10
CA SER A 14 13.19 16.56 3.53
C SER A 14 13.18 15.58 2.37
N LEU A 15 12.27 14.61 2.42
CA LEU A 15 12.06 13.62 1.35
C LEU A 15 10.80 14.01 0.59
N SER A 16 10.90 14.08 -0.74
CA SER A 16 9.76 14.41 -1.59
C SER A 16 9.61 13.50 -2.81
N GLY A 17 8.39 13.44 -3.33
CA GLY A 17 8.02 12.62 -4.49
C GLY A 17 7.85 11.15 -4.12
N ARG A 18 8.42 10.24 -4.91
CA ARG A 18 8.28 8.79 -4.74
C ARG A 18 9.58 8.19 -4.21
N PHE A 19 9.50 7.45 -3.11
CA PHE A 19 10.62 6.71 -2.55
C PHE A 19 10.47 5.21 -2.84
N THR A 20 11.37 4.68 -3.65
CA THR A 20 11.34 3.29 -4.12
C THR A 20 12.72 2.64 -4.00
N PHE A 21 12.83 1.35 -4.34
CA PHE A 21 14.12 0.66 -4.48
C PHE A 21 15.16 1.45 -5.30
N LYS A 22 14.74 2.16 -6.35
CA LYS A 22 15.66 2.90 -7.23
C LYS A 22 16.43 4.02 -6.52
N ASP A 23 15.89 4.50 -5.41
CA ASP A 23 16.46 5.61 -4.63
C ASP A 23 17.37 5.13 -3.49
N ASN A 24 17.59 3.80 -3.37
CA ASN A 24 18.38 3.17 -2.31
C ASN A 24 19.76 3.80 -2.13
N ASP A 25 20.54 3.87 -3.22
CA ASP A 25 21.94 4.28 -3.15
C ASP A 25 22.05 5.75 -2.73
N ALA A 26 21.15 6.61 -3.23
CA ALA A 26 21.09 8.01 -2.88
C ALA A 26 20.70 8.21 -1.41
N PHE A 27 19.70 7.47 -0.93
CA PHE A 27 19.26 7.54 0.46
C PHE A 27 20.33 7.05 1.43
N LEU A 28 20.91 5.86 1.19
CA LEU A 28 21.98 5.32 2.03
C LEU A 28 23.22 6.21 2.03
N GLN A 29 23.52 6.88 0.91
CA GLN A 29 24.61 7.84 0.88
C GLN A 29 24.33 9.05 1.77
N ALA A 30 23.12 9.61 1.74
CA ALA A 30 22.74 10.71 2.63
C ALA A 30 22.85 10.32 4.12
N ILE A 31 22.48 9.08 4.48
CA ILE A 31 22.65 8.56 5.84
C ILE A 31 24.13 8.41 6.20
N ARG A 32 24.97 7.86 5.30
CA ARG A 32 26.42 7.77 5.52
C ARG A 32 27.06 9.14 5.73
N ASP A 33 26.66 10.13 4.95
CA ASP A 33 27.15 11.50 5.06
C ASP A 33 26.72 12.13 6.39
N PHE A 34 25.49 11.89 6.85
CA PHE A 34 25.04 12.29 8.19
C PHE A 34 25.86 11.60 9.29
N VAL A 35 26.07 10.29 9.19
CA VAL A 35 26.85 9.52 10.17
C VAL A 35 28.28 10.05 10.27
N ALA A 36 28.89 10.49 9.16
CA ALA A 36 30.23 11.06 9.13
C ALA A 36 30.35 12.50 9.69
N ARG A 37 29.25 13.24 9.81
CA ARG A 37 29.21 14.64 10.30
C ARG A 37 29.15 14.70 11.84
N PRO A 38 29.39 15.86 12.49
CA PRO A 38 29.29 15.95 13.96
C PRO A 38 27.86 15.98 14.50
N ALA A 39 26.85 16.21 13.66
CA ALA A 39 25.44 16.27 14.08
C ALA A 39 24.99 14.95 14.71
N LYS A 40 24.26 15.04 15.83
CA LYS A 40 23.82 13.88 16.62
C LYS A 40 22.41 13.40 16.28
N HIS A 41 21.61 14.24 15.64
CA HIS A 41 20.20 13.97 15.37
C HIS A 41 19.84 14.34 13.94
N LEU A 42 19.33 13.36 13.19
CA LEU A 42 18.75 13.52 11.85
C LEU A 42 17.23 13.41 11.93
N VAL A 43 16.54 14.39 11.36
CA VAL A 43 15.09 14.36 11.17
C VAL A 43 14.81 14.16 9.68
N LEU A 44 14.12 13.06 9.35
CA LEU A 44 13.61 12.75 8.02
C LEU A 44 12.17 13.29 7.91
N ASP A 45 11.99 14.44 7.28
CA ASP A 45 10.67 15.03 7.06
C ASP A 45 10.00 14.42 5.82
N LEU A 46 8.89 13.73 6.03
CA LEU A 46 8.11 13.03 5.01
C LEU A 46 6.85 13.80 4.57
N SER A 47 6.71 15.07 4.95
CA SER A 47 5.54 15.89 4.65
C SER A 47 5.25 16.03 3.15
N GLN A 48 6.28 15.94 2.31
CA GLN A 48 6.19 16.04 0.84
C GLN A 48 6.38 14.69 0.14
N LEU A 49 6.42 13.59 0.89
CA LEU A 49 6.58 12.27 0.32
C LEU A 49 5.21 11.71 -0.11
N GLU A 50 5.06 11.50 -1.41
CA GLU A 50 3.80 11.09 -2.03
C GLU A 50 3.60 9.58 -2.02
N PHE A 51 4.69 8.82 -2.07
CA PHE A 51 4.66 7.36 -2.18
C PHE A 51 5.89 6.70 -1.58
N ILE A 52 5.69 5.52 -0.99
CA ILE A 52 6.75 4.64 -0.51
C ILE A 52 6.37 3.17 -0.78
N ASP A 53 7.34 2.33 -1.14
CA ASP A 53 7.16 0.88 -1.27
C ASP A 53 7.69 0.10 -0.04
N SER A 54 7.43 -1.21 0.00
CA SER A 54 7.87 -2.07 1.11
C SER A 54 9.39 -2.16 1.26
N PHE A 55 10.14 -2.00 0.17
CA PHE A 55 11.59 -2.00 0.20
C PHE A 55 12.11 -0.72 0.86
N ALA A 56 11.59 0.43 0.45
CA ALA A 56 11.94 1.74 0.99
C ALA A 56 11.60 1.86 2.48
N LEU A 57 10.53 1.21 2.96
CA LEU A 57 10.24 1.11 4.40
C LEU A 57 11.39 0.42 5.17
N GLY A 58 11.97 -0.63 4.60
CA GLY A 58 13.12 -1.32 5.20
C GLY A 58 14.36 -0.43 5.32
N LEU A 59 14.52 0.54 4.42
CA LEU A 59 15.65 1.47 4.47
C LEU A 59 15.60 2.41 5.68
N PHE A 60 14.43 2.72 6.23
CA PHE A 60 14.33 3.49 7.48
C PHE A 60 14.86 2.71 8.68
N LEU A 61 14.69 1.39 8.70
CA LEU A 61 15.28 0.54 9.73
C LEU A 61 16.80 0.54 9.62
N VAL A 62 17.33 0.31 8.41
CA VAL A 62 18.77 0.37 8.14
C VAL A 62 19.36 1.73 8.53
N ALA A 63 18.67 2.82 8.21
CA ALA A 63 19.11 4.16 8.59
C ALA A 63 19.21 4.35 10.11
N THR A 64 18.25 3.78 10.85
CA THR A 64 18.22 3.83 12.32
C THR A 64 19.35 3.00 12.91
N GLU A 65 19.56 1.77 12.43
CA GLU A 65 20.67 0.90 12.85
C GLU A 65 22.04 1.55 12.60
N MET A 66 22.22 2.17 11.43
CA MET A 66 23.47 2.87 11.09
C MET A 66 23.74 4.08 11.98
N ALA A 67 22.69 4.82 12.35
CA ALA A 67 22.81 5.96 13.25
C ALA A 67 23.07 5.51 14.70
N GLU A 68 22.36 4.49 15.18
CA GLU A 68 22.56 3.91 16.51
C GLU A 68 23.99 3.38 16.69
N ALA A 69 24.54 2.70 15.69
CA ALA A 69 25.92 2.22 15.69
C ALA A 69 26.96 3.36 15.83
N ALA A 70 26.58 4.60 15.50
CA ALA A 70 27.39 5.80 15.61
C ALA A 70 27.02 6.69 16.81
N ASP A 71 26.19 6.20 17.75
CA ASP A 71 25.66 6.96 18.90
C ASP A 71 24.85 8.20 18.47
N LYS A 72 24.03 8.04 17.43
CA LYS A 72 23.19 9.08 16.84
C LYS A 72 21.74 8.65 16.73
N MET A 73 20.86 9.63 16.60
CA MET A 73 19.41 9.44 16.52
C MET A 73 18.89 9.79 15.14
N VAL A 74 17.97 8.96 14.63
CA VAL A 74 17.14 9.26 13.45
C VAL A 74 15.69 9.37 13.89
N THR A 75 15.01 10.40 13.43
CA THR A 75 13.58 10.62 13.67
C THR A 75 12.86 10.78 12.36
N VAL A 76 11.75 10.08 12.21
CA VAL A 76 10.86 10.26 11.06
C VAL A 76 9.78 11.26 11.47
N ARG A 77 9.59 12.31 10.68
CA ARG A 77 8.62 13.36 10.97
C ARG A 77 7.59 13.47 9.86
N ASN A 78 6.35 13.75 10.22
CA ASN A 78 5.26 14.05 9.29
C ASN A 78 5.00 12.99 8.21
N PRO A 79 4.99 11.68 8.49
CA PRO A 79 4.44 10.74 7.53
C PRO A 79 2.96 11.09 7.31
N GLN A 80 2.56 11.31 6.05
CA GLN A 80 1.20 11.74 5.67
C GLN A 80 0.52 10.67 4.81
N GLY A 81 -0.81 10.67 4.80
CA GLY A 81 -1.62 9.91 3.84
C GLY A 81 -1.20 8.43 3.64
N PRO A 82 -0.92 7.99 2.39
CA PRO A 82 -0.50 6.62 2.08
C PRO A 82 0.80 6.19 2.77
N VAL A 83 1.76 7.10 2.92
CA VAL A 83 3.05 6.84 3.59
C VAL A 83 2.80 6.52 5.06
N ARG A 84 2.02 7.34 5.77
CA ARG A 84 1.66 7.09 7.18
C ARG A 84 0.96 5.75 7.36
N ARG A 85 0.06 5.42 6.43
CA ARG A 85 -0.63 4.14 6.44
C ARG A 85 0.39 2.99 6.39
N LEU A 86 1.38 3.05 5.50
CA LEU A 86 2.38 1.99 5.39
C LEU A 86 3.26 1.85 6.63
N PHE A 87 3.68 2.94 7.28
CA PHE A 87 4.42 2.90 8.56
C PHE A 87 3.62 2.23 9.69
N ARG A 88 2.30 2.50 9.77
CA ARG A 88 1.41 1.83 10.73
C ARG A 88 1.32 0.33 10.49
N LEU A 89 1.17 -0.04 9.22
CA LEU A 89 0.90 -1.43 8.83
C LEU A 89 2.14 -2.32 8.96
N SER A 90 3.33 -1.77 8.72
CA SER A 90 4.60 -2.47 8.95
C SER A 90 5.02 -2.53 10.42
N ARG A 91 4.21 -1.95 11.34
CA ARG A 91 4.52 -1.78 12.76
C ARG A 91 5.83 -1.03 13.01
N LEU A 92 6.32 -0.27 12.03
CA LEU A 92 7.54 0.50 12.17
C LEU A 92 7.38 1.64 13.19
N GLU A 93 6.17 2.06 13.52
CA GLU A 93 5.92 3.00 14.63
C GLU A 93 6.38 2.46 16.01
N GLN A 94 6.65 1.15 16.14
CA GLN A 94 7.14 0.54 17.38
C GLN A 94 8.68 0.50 17.45
N VAL A 95 9.35 0.70 16.32
CA VAL A 95 10.79 0.54 16.16
C VAL A 95 11.46 1.87 15.82
N LEU A 96 10.75 2.74 15.12
CA LEU A 96 11.22 4.07 14.71
C LEU A 96 10.63 5.14 15.63
N HIS A 97 11.44 6.15 15.94
CA HIS A 97 10.94 7.37 16.58
C HIS A 97 10.19 8.23 15.56
N ILE A 98 8.87 8.26 15.63
CA ILE A 98 8.00 9.01 14.71
C ILE A 98 7.37 10.21 15.41
N GLU A 99 7.55 11.39 14.83
CA GLU A 99 6.95 12.64 15.30
C GLU A 99 5.86 13.14 14.36
N ASP A 100 4.69 13.45 14.92
CA ASP A 100 3.59 14.13 14.21
C ASP A 100 3.68 15.65 14.43
N SER A 101 3.62 16.46 13.36
CA SER A 101 3.31 17.88 13.50
C SER A 101 1.79 18.06 13.56
N ILE A 102 1.33 18.66 14.66
CA ILE A 102 -0.07 18.96 14.92
C ILE A 102 -0.50 20.11 14.00
N GLU A 103 -1.17 19.82 12.88
CA GLU A 103 -2.08 20.77 12.24
C GLU A 103 -3.19 20.03 11.48
N SER A 104 -4.42 20.25 11.95
CA SER A 104 -5.64 19.61 11.48
C SER A 104 -6.14 20.24 10.18
N ALA A 105 -6.18 19.47 9.10
CA ALA A 105 -7.21 19.70 8.08
C ALA A 105 -8.49 18.97 8.51
N PRO A 106 -9.65 19.62 8.59
CA PRO A 106 -10.91 18.94 8.85
C PRO A 106 -11.23 18.07 7.64
N MET A 107 -11.23 16.74 7.83
CA MET A 107 -11.90 15.84 6.89
C MET A 107 -13.41 16.12 6.91
N PRO A 108 -14.13 15.91 5.79
CA PRO A 108 -15.57 15.69 5.85
C PRO A 108 -15.82 14.55 6.83
N THR A 109 -16.60 14.83 7.86
CA THR A 109 -16.97 13.94 8.95
C THR A 109 -17.70 12.70 8.44
N ALA A 110 -16.94 11.66 8.12
CA ALA A 110 -17.37 10.29 8.34
C ALA A 110 -16.61 9.79 9.57
N ALA A 111 -17.33 9.58 10.67
CA ALA A 111 -16.78 8.94 11.86
C ALA A 111 -16.01 7.66 11.47
N PRO A 112 -14.91 7.31 12.17
CA PRO A 112 -14.30 6.00 11.98
C PRO A 112 -15.40 4.95 12.22
N PRO A 113 -15.65 3.98 11.32
CA PRO A 113 -16.63 2.95 11.62
C PRO A 113 -16.09 2.17 12.83
N GLN A 114 -16.76 2.35 13.96
CA GLN A 114 -16.38 1.81 15.28
C GLN A 114 -16.63 0.30 15.40
N ASN A 115 -16.40 -0.48 14.34
CA ASN A 115 -16.42 -1.93 14.37
C ASN A 115 -15.43 -2.47 13.32
N LEU A 116 -14.23 -2.88 13.74
CA LEU A 116 -13.39 -3.82 12.99
C LEU A 116 -14.06 -5.21 13.05
N ARG A 117 -15.15 -5.39 12.30
CA ARG A 117 -15.55 -6.75 11.92
C ARG A 117 -14.86 -7.07 10.60
N GLN A 118 -14.19 -8.23 10.56
CA GLN A 118 -13.73 -8.84 9.32
C GLN A 118 -14.98 -9.26 8.55
N ASP A 119 -15.49 -8.36 7.73
CA ASP A 119 -16.75 -8.54 6.99
C ASP A 119 -16.52 -8.92 5.53
N LEU A 120 -15.26 -9.00 5.06
CA LEU A 120 -14.99 -9.52 3.72
C LEU A 120 -15.26 -11.02 3.69
N GLN A 121 -16.25 -11.41 2.90
CA GLN A 121 -16.57 -12.81 2.65
C GLN A 121 -16.12 -13.17 1.24
N ILE A 122 -15.38 -14.28 1.15
CA ILE A 122 -15.03 -14.92 -0.10
C ILE A 122 -15.96 -16.11 -0.27
N SER A 123 -16.67 -16.16 -1.39
CA SER A 123 -17.61 -17.23 -1.70
C SER A 123 -17.52 -17.62 -3.17
N GLY A 124 -18.15 -18.74 -3.53
CA GLY A 124 -18.30 -19.13 -4.93
C GLY A 124 -16.99 -19.38 -5.67
N LEU A 125 -15.96 -19.91 -5.00
CA LEU A 125 -14.73 -20.32 -5.64
C LEU A 125 -15.01 -21.52 -6.57
N ILE A 126 -15.00 -21.29 -7.87
CA ILE A 126 -15.32 -22.30 -8.90
C ILE A 126 -14.39 -22.15 -10.11
N GLU A 127 -14.16 -23.24 -10.82
CA GLU A 127 -13.52 -23.23 -12.14
C GLU A 127 -14.60 -23.03 -13.21
N LEU A 128 -14.52 -21.93 -13.97
CA LEU A 128 -15.43 -21.67 -15.08
C LEU A 128 -15.06 -22.51 -16.29
N GLU A 129 -13.76 -22.50 -16.61
CA GLU A 129 -13.13 -23.24 -17.69
C GLU A 129 -11.70 -23.62 -17.26
N PRO A 130 -11.04 -24.58 -17.91
CA PRO A 130 -9.67 -24.97 -17.57
C PRO A 130 -8.74 -23.77 -17.45
N GLY A 131 -8.27 -23.51 -16.23
CA GLY A 131 -7.37 -22.39 -15.95
C GLY A 131 -8.05 -21.03 -15.73
N VAL A 132 -9.37 -20.98 -15.63
CA VAL A 132 -10.16 -19.78 -15.31
C VAL A 132 -10.89 -19.98 -13.99
N MET A 133 -10.40 -19.32 -12.94
CA MET A 133 -11.05 -19.31 -11.62
C MET A 133 -12.04 -18.16 -11.51
N SER A 134 -13.15 -18.39 -10.83
CA SER A 134 -14.09 -17.35 -10.43
C SER A 134 -14.29 -17.36 -8.92
N VAL A 135 -14.42 -16.17 -8.35
CA VAL A 135 -14.63 -15.96 -6.92
C VAL A 135 -15.51 -14.74 -6.70
N GLU A 136 -16.41 -14.80 -5.72
CA GLU A 136 -17.29 -13.69 -5.34
C GLU A 136 -16.82 -13.07 -4.03
N LEU A 137 -16.65 -11.75 -4.03
CA LEU A 137 -16.36 -10.95 -2.86
C LEU A 137 -17.62 -10.21 -2.40
N SER A 138 -17.94 -10.32 -1.12
CA SER A 138 -19.02 -9.56 -0.50
C SER A 138 -18.60 -8.90 0.81
N GLY A 139 -19.29 -7.83 1.17
CA GLY A 139 -18.97 -7.02 2.34
C GLY A 139 -17.98 -5.89 2.03
N ARG A 140 -16.89 -5.80 2.79
CA ARG A 140 -15.96 -4.65 2.72
C ARG A 140 -14.56 -5.12 2.37
N PHE A 141 -14.01 -4.68 1.24
CA PHE A 141 -12.66 -5.04 0.83
C PHE A 141 -11.66 -3.93 1.17
N THR A 142 -10.92 -4.12 2.26
CA THR A 142 -9.98 -3.13 2.80
C THR A 142 -8.65 -3.77 3.15
N PHE A 143 -7.68 -2.95 3.57
CA PHE A 143 -6.40 -3.47 4.06
C PHE A 143 -6.52 -4.50 5.21
N ALA A 144 -7.55 -4.38 6.06
CA ALA A 144 -7.72 -5.27 7.22
C ALA A 144 -7.96 -6.74 6.81
N ASP A 145 -8.28 -6.97 5.54
CA ASP A 145 -8.69 -8.26 4.99
C ASP A 145 -7.51 -9.02 4.35
N HIS A 146 -6.28 -8.80 4.85
CA HIS A 146 -5.07 -9.45 4.32
C HIS A 146 -5.14 -10.99 4.32
N ALA A 147 -5.85 -11.61 5.27
CA ALA A 147 -6.08 -13.05 5.29
C ALA A 147 -6.91 -13.51 4.08
N ALA A 148 -7.96 -12.78 3.74
CA ALA A 148 -8.77 -13.02 2.55
C ALA A 148 -7.96 -12.79 1.26
N PHE A 149 -7.07 -11.80 1.24
CA PHE A 149 -6.11 -11.62 0.16
C PHE A 149 -5.17 -12.82 -0.03
N GLN A 150 -4.66 -13.42 1.06
CA GLN A 150 -3.85 -14.63 0.96
C GLN A 150 -4.64 -15.80 0.37
N HIS A 151 -5.92 -15.95 0.72
CA HIS A 151 -6.78 -16.96 0.10
C HIS A 151 -6.96 -16.74 -1.40
N LEU A 152 -7.12 -15.50 -1.86
CA LEU A 152 -7.17 -15.19 -3.29
C LEU A 152 -5.84 -15.51 -3.99
N MET A 153 -4.71 -15.18 -3.37
CA MET A 153 -3.39 -15.54 -3.88
C MET A 153 -3.20 -17.05 -3.95
N ASP A 154 -3.67 -17.81 -2.95
CA ASP A 154 -3.62 -19.27 -2.96
C ASP A 154 -4.42 -19.88 -4.12
N CYS A 155 -5.51 -19.24 -4.54
CA CYS A 155 -6.29 -19.70 -5.69
C CYS A 155 -5.55 -19.54 -7.02
N VAL A 156 -4.70 -18.51 -7.14
CA VAL A 156 -3.96 -18.22 -8.39
C VAL A 156 -2.53 -18.78 -8.36
N LYS A 157 -2.07 -19.35 -7.24
CA LYS A 157 -0.76 -20.00 -7.13
C LYS A 157 -0.55 -21.13 -8.15
N PRO A 158 -1.50 -22.07 -8.37
CA PRO A 158 -1.28 -23.17 -9.29
C PRO A 158 -1.01 -22.67 -10.71
N GLU A 159 0.04 -23.18 -11.38
CA GLU A 159 0.41 -22.75 -12.74
C GLU A 159 -0.65 -23.02 -13.80
N ALA A 160 -1.58 -23.94 -13.51
CA ALA A 160 -2.73 -24.22 -14.37
C ALA A 160 -3.71 -23.03 -14.43
N ILE A 161 -3.75 -22.17 -13.40
CA ILE A 161 -4.64 -21.01 -13.34
C ILE A 161 -3.98 -19.84 -14.07
N ARG A 162 -4.68 -19.31 -15.07
CA ARG A 162 -4.27 -18.15 -15.86
C ARG A 162 -5.19 -16.98 -15.65
N ASP A 163 -6.50 -17.20 -15.54
CA ASP A 163 -7.44 -16.11 -15.39
C ASP A 163 -8.16 -16.17 -14.04
N LEU A 164 -8.37 -15.02 -13.42
CA LEU A 164 -9.19 -14.87 -12.23
C LEU A 164 -10.31 -13.87 -12.47
N HIS A 165 -11.54 -14.33 -12.32
CA HIS A 165 -12.74 -13.51 -12.34
C HIS A 165 -13.15 -13.20 -10.90
N VAL A 166 -13.16 -11.92 -10.53
CA VAL A 166 -13.52 -11.48 -9.18
C VAL A 166 -14.85 -10.73 -9.24
N GLY A 167 -15.89 -11.36 -8.74
CA GLY A 167 -17.21 -10.77 -8.54
C GLY A 167 -17.18 -9.73 -7.43
N LEU A 168 -17.53 -8.49 -7.77
CA LEU A 168 -17.55 -7.35 -6.85
C LEU A 168 -18.98 -6.86 -6.57
N SER A 169 -19.98 -7.61 -7.01
CA SER A 169 -21.39 -7.21 -6.92
C SER A 169 -21.91 -7.14 -5.47
N GLY A 170 -21.34 -7.96 -4.59
CA GLY A 170 -21.65 -8.01 -3.17
C GLY A 170 -20.80 -7.06 -2.30
N LEU A 171 -19.88 -6.30 -2.89
CA LEU A 171 -19.05 -5.36 -2.13
C LEU A 171 -19.79 -4.05 -1.88
N ASP A 172 -19.96 -3.72 -0.60
CA ASP A 172 -20.52 -2.45 -0.14
C ASP A 172 -19.48 -1.32 -0.18
N PHE A 173 -18.20 -1.70 -0.03
CA PHE A 173 -17.10 -0.76 0.09
C PHE A 173 -15.78 -1.39 -0.32
N MET A 174 -14.94 -0.58 -0.98
CA MET A 174 -13.53 -0.88 -1.24
C MET A 174 -12.74 0.41 -1.01
N ASP A 175 -11.51 0.29 -0.51
CA ASP A 175 -10.58 1.42 -0.38
C ASP A 175 -9.35 1.27 -1.30
N SER A 176 -8.43 2.24 -1.22
CA SER A 176 -7.20 2.22 -2.02
C SER A 176 -6.32 1.00 -1.77
N ALA A 177 -6.38 0.38 -0.59
CA ALA A 177 -5.57 -0.81 -0.29
C ALA A 177 -6.18 -2.08 -0.88
N GLY A 178 -7.51 -2.23 -0.84
CA GLY A 178 -8.20 -3.32 -1.56
C GLY A 178 -7.92 -3.25 -3.06
N LEU A 179 -7.87 -2.03 -3.63
CA LEU A 179 -7.47 -1.81 -5.01
C LEU A 179 -6.02 -2.22 -5.29
N SER A 180 -5.07 -1.83 -4.42
CA SER A 180 -3.66 -2.27 -4.56
C SER A 180 -3.53 -3.79 -4.52
N MET A 181 -4.30 -4.47 -3.68
CA MET A 181 -4.33 -5.93 -3.60
C MET A 181 -4.81 -6.56 -4.92
N LEU A 182 -5.85 -6.01 -5.57
CA LEU A 182 -6.27 -6.47 -6.91
C LEU A 182 -5.15 -6.32 -7.94
N LEU A 183 -4.41 -5.20 -7.91
CA LEU A 183 -3.32 -4.99 -8.85
C LEU A 183 -2.16 -5.97 -8.65
N VAL A 184 -1.87 -6.37 -7.41
CA VAL A 184 -0.88 -7.43 -7.13
C VAL A 184 -1.32 -8.77 -7.74
N ILE A 185 -2.60 -9.13 -7.60
CA ILE A 185 -3.13 -10.36 -8.22
C ILE A 185 -3.02 -10.28 -9.75
N ARG A 186 -3.36 -9.11 -10.33
CA ARG A 186 -3.21 -8.89 -11.77
C ARG A 186 -1.76 -9.12 -12.21
N ASP A 187 -0.79 -8.50 -11.54
CA ASP A 187 0.62 -8.60 -11.92
C ASP A 187 1.11 -10.06 -11.85
N GLU A 188 0.66 -10.83 -10.85
CA GLU A 188 0.97 -12.26 -10.73
C GLU A 188 0.40 -13.08 -11.89
N LEU A 189 -0.85 -12.79 -12.32
CA LEU A 189 -1.48 -13.47 -13.44
C LEU A 189 -0.84 -13.05 -14.77
N GLU A 190 -0.55 -11.76 -14.96
CA GLU A 190 0.09 -11.22 -16.17
C GLU A 190 1.47 -11.81 -16.40
N ALA A 191 2.23 -12.11 -15.34
CA ALA A 191 3.53 -12.80 -15.44
C ALA A 191 3.43 -14.16 -16.15
N ARG A 192 2.22 -14.73 -16.26
CA ARG A 192 1.91 -16.02 -16.88
C ARG A 192 0.98 -15.90 -18.09
N ASN A 193 0.90 -14.71 -18.70
CA ASN A 193 -0.05 -14.36 -19.77
C ASN A 193 -1.52 -14.53 -19.37
N GLY A 194 -1.80 -14.46 -18.08
CA GLY A 194 -3.10 -14.52 -17.46
C GLY A 194 -3.75 -13.16 -17.25
N LYS A 195 -5.02 -13.13 -16.85
CA LYS A 195 -5.78 -11.88 -16.68
C LYS A 195 -6.61 -11.85 -15.40
N LEU A 196 -6.61 -10.68 -14.76
CA LEU A 196 -7.62 -10.33 -13.77
C LEU A 196 -8.83 -9.69 -14.45
N VAL A 197 -10.02 -10.20 -14.14
CA VAL A 197 -11.29 -9.68 -14.63
C VAL A 197 -12.17 -9.31 -13.44
N LEU A 198 -12.64 -8.07 -13.36
CA LEU A 198 -13.57 -7.62 -12.32
C LEU A 198 -15.01 -7.72 -12.84
N VAL A 199 -15.85 -8.47 -12.14
CA VAL A 199 -17.21 -8.78 -12.56
C VAL A 199 -18.20 -7.95 -11.74
N SER A 200 -19.03 -7.16 -12.43
CA SER A 200 -20.11 -6.34 -11.86
C SER A 200 -19.71 -5.42 -10.69
N PRO A 201 -18.62 -4.62 -10.76
CA PRO A 201 -18.42 -3.55 -9.78
C PRO A 201 -19.57 -2.54 -9.84
N ARG A 202 -20.10 -2.16 -8.68
CA ARG A 202 -21.24 -1.23 -8.58
C ARG A 202 -20.99 -0.09 -7.60
N GLY A 203 -21.81 0.95 -7.71
CA GLY A 203 -21.86 2.06 -6.75
C GLY A 203 -20.49 2.67 -6.43
N LYS A 204 -20.18 2.77 -5.13
CA LYS A 204 -18.93 3.37 -4.64
C LYS A 204 -17.67 2.62 -5.09
N VAL A 205 -17.76 1.30 -5.28
CA VAL A 205 -16.64 0.48 -5.76
C VAL A 205 -16.31 0.82 -7.21
N MET A 206 -17.33 0.93 -8.08
CA MET A 206 -17.12 1.35 -9.48
C MET A 206 -16.60 2.78 -9.57
N GLN A 207 -17.10 3.68 -8.73
CA GLN A 207 -16.61 5.07 -8.68
C GLN A 207 -15.12 5.12 -8.30
N LEU A 208 -14.70 4.32 -7.31
CA LEU A 208 -13.30 4.23 -6.92
C LEU A 208 -12.42 3.73 -8.07
N LEU A 209 -12.82 2.65 -8.76
CA LEU A 209 -12.08 2.09 -9.88
C LEU A 209 -11.81 3.15 -10.96
N ARG A 210 -12.84 3.92 -11.33
CA ARG A 210 -12.73 5.03 -12.30
C ARG A 210 -11.83 6.16 -11.83
N LEU A 211 -11.97 6.57 -10.57
CA LEU A 211 -11.13 7.64 -10.01
C LEU A 211 -9.65 7.26 -9.97
N SER A 212 -9.36 5.97 -9.83
CA SER A 212 -8.00 5.42 -9.86
C SER A 212 -7.51 4.98 -11.23
N SER A 213 -8.31 5.17 -12.29
CA SER A 213 -8.06 4.69 -13.66
C SER A 213 -7.81 3.18 -13.76
N VAL A 214 -8.22 2.38 -12.77
CA VAL A 214 -8.02 0.92 -12.79
C VAL A 214 -8.89 0.25 -13.85
N ASP A 215 -10.03 0.84 -14.18
CA ASP A 215 -10.89 0.43 -15.29
C ASP A 215 -10.20 0.50 -16.66
N THR A 216 -9.05 1.17 -16.77
CA THR A 216 -8.25 1.21 -18.01
C THR A 216 -7.20 0.11 -18.11
N VAL A 217 -6.83 -0.50 -16.98
CA VAL A 217 -5.73 -1.48 -16.88
C VAL A 217 -6.20 -2.86 -16.42
N VAL A 218 -7.45 -2.99 -15.99
CA VAL A 218 -8.08 -4.26 -15.61
C VAL A 218 -9.37 -4.42 -16.41
N SER A 219 -9.62 -5.62 -16.93
CA SER A 219 -10.85 -5.90 -17.67
C SER A 219 -12.04 -5.89 -16.72
N ILE A 220 -13.05 -5.07 -17.01
CA ILE A 220 -14.30 -5.02 -16.26
C ILE A 220 -15.42 -5.55 -17.14
N ILE A 221 -16.17 -6.53 -16.64
CA ILE A 221 -17.34 -7.08 -17.32
C ILE A 221 -18.57 -7.03 -16.41
N ASP A 222 -19.75 -6.98 -17.01
CA ASP A 222 -20.99 -7.25 -16.29
C ASP A 222 -21.16 -8.76 -16.11
N ALA A 223 -21.80 -9.17 -15.02
CA ALA A 223 -22.23 -10.55 -14.84
C ALA A 223 -23.22 -10.92 -15.95
N PRO A 224 -23.19 -12.17 -16.46
CA PRO A 224 -24.16 -12.60 -17.44
C PRO A 224 -25.59 -12.34 -16.90
N LYS A 225 -26.41 -11.64 -17.68
CA LYS A 225 -27.84 -11.48 -17.37
C LYS A 225 -28.43 -12.88 -17.28
N THR A 226 -28.74 -13.31 -16.07
CA THR A 226 -29.59 -14.47 -15.85
C THR A 226 -30.97 -14.10 -16.40
N ALA A 227 -31.39 -14.82 -17.43
CA ALA A 227 -32.71 -14.68 -18.06
C ALA A 227 -33.82 -15.18 -17.13
#